data_AF-A0A7K0RGK8-F1
#
_entry.id   AF-A0A7K0RGK8-F1
#
_cell.length_a   1.000
_cell.length_b   1.000
_cell.length_c   1.000
_cell.angle_alpha   90.00
_cell.angle_beta   90.00
_cell.angle_gamma   90.00
#
_symmetry.space_group_name_H-M   'P 1'
#
loop_
_entity.id
_entity.type
_entity.pdbx_description
1 polymer ?
#
loop_
_entity_poly.entity_id
_entity_poly.type
_entity_poly.pdbx_seq_one_letter_code
_entity_poly.pdbx_strand_id
1 'polypeptide(L)'
;MPIRFVVPALLIVVALAVASCGSSSTSSDTAQTTSTAAVEEGSASTDEETTRTVASAAGKKLFVTNCASCHTLAAAGASGNVGPNLDQVMPDAEAVKYQVTNGGGGMPAFVDVLTDAQIDEVSSYVAESAGE
;
A
#
# COMPACT_ATOMS: atom_id res chain seq x y z
N MET A 1 15.32 32.42 -19.70
CA MET A 1 15.38 33.34 -18.54
C MET A 1 15.13 32.56 -17.24
N PRO A 2 16.15 32.23 -16.43
CA PRO A 2 15.94 31.69 -15.10
C PRO A 2 15.78 32.83 -14.08
N ILE A 3 14.55 33.05 -13.61
CA ILE A 3 14.26 34.11 -12.62
C ILE A 3 14.55 33.53 -11.24
N ARG A 4 15.71 33.91 -10.69
CA ARG A 4 16.16 33.64 -9.33
C ARG A 4 15.31 34.46 -8.35
N PHE A 5 14.42 33.82 -7.60
CA PHE A 5 13.80 34.45 -6.43
C PHE A 5 14.63 34.13 -5.19
N VAL A 6 15.26 35.17 -4.67
CA VAL A 6 16.06 35.18 -3.44
C VAL A 6 15.15 35.63 -2.29
N VAL A 7 14.86 34.71 -1.35
CA VAL A 7 14.86 34.81 0.15
C VAL A 7 14.45 36.16 0.79
N PRO A 8 13.50 36.20 1.75
CA PRO A 8 13.78 35.90 3.17
C PRO A 8 12.71 35.06 3.88
N ALA A 9 13.06 33.96 4.55
CA ALA A 9 13.52 33.95 5.94
C ALA A 9 12.58 34.72 6.89
N LEU A 10 11.48 34.06 7.28
CA LEU A 10 10.73 34.44 8.48
C LEU A 10 10.63 33.22 9.41
N LEU A 11 11.53 33.21 10.39
CA LEU A 11 11.48 32.34 11.56
C LEU A 11 10.30 32.76 12.43
N ILE A 12 9.30 31.90 12.59
CA ILE A 12 8.36 31.99 13.72
C ILE A 12 8.36 30.63 14.41
N VAL A 13 9.14 30.56 15.48
CA VAL A 13 9.11 29.50 16.49
C VAL A 13 7.94 29.81 17.41
N VAL A 14 6.89 28.98 17.38
CA VAL A 14 5.89 28.94 18.46
C VAL A 14 5.99 27.58 19.12
N ALA A 15 6.82 27.53 20.16
CA ALA A 15 6.79 26.48 21.16
C ALA A 15 5.73 26.86 22.21
N LEU A 16 4.57 26.21 22.17
CA LEU A 16 3.66 26.18 23.31
C LEU A 16 3.69 24.78 23.93
N ALA A 17 4.45 24.68 25.02
CA ALA A 17 4.35 23.59 25.97
C ALA A 17 3.09 23.78 26.82
N VAL A 18 2.20 22.79 26.85
CA VAL A 18 1.19 22.66 27.90
C VAL A 18 1.51 21.46 28.76
N ALA A 19 1.63 21.73 30.05
CA ALA A 19 2.04 20.83 31.09
C ALA A 19 0.95 19.81 31.42
N SER A 20 1.43 18.60 31.73
CA SER A 20 0.74 17.47 32.34
C SER A 20 0.21 17.81 33.75
N CYS A 21 -0.99 17.32 34.08
CA CYS A 21 -1.39 16.99 35.44
C CYS A 21 -2.16 15.66 35.41
N GLY A 22 -1.75 14.71 36.25
CA GLY A 22 -1.97 13.27 36.07
C GLY A 22 -3.20 12.65 36.74
N SER A 23 -3.30 11.34 36.55
CA SER A 23 -3.96 10.40 37.46
C SER A 23 -3.36 9.01 37.24
N SER A 24 -2.59 8.56 38.20
CA SER A 24 -2.05 7.21 38.31
C SER A 24 -3.15 6.23 38.75
N SER A 25 -3.16 5.03 38.18
CA SER A 25 -3.60 3.83 38.89
C SER A 25 -2.60 2.73 38.61
N THR A 26 -1.89 2.38 39.69
CA THR A 26 -0.83 1.40 39.82
C THR A 26 -1.33 -0.03 39.62
N SER A 27 -0.55 -0.85 38.91
CA SER A 27 -0.16 -2.24 39.26
C SER A 27 0.92 -2.67 38.24
N SER A 28 2.19 -2.38 38.51
CA SER A 28 3.15 -3.24 39.25
C SER A 28 3.75 -4.35 38.37
N ASP A 29 4.96 -4.05 37.89
CA ASP A 29 6.16 -4.89 37.86
C ASP A 29 5.98 -6.40 38.09
N THR A 30 6.52 -7.20 37.17
CA THR A 30 7.57 -8.17 37.50
C THR A 30 8.27 -8.62 36.23
N ALA A 31 9.56 -8.32 36.14
CA ALA A 31 10.48 -8.96 35.21
C ALA A 31 10.49 -10.48 35.43
N GLN A 32 10.34 -11.28 34.37
CA GLN A 32 10.93 -12.62 34.34
C GLN A 32 11.38 -13.02 32.94
N THR A 33 12.69 -13.20 32.85
CA THR A 33 13.46 -13.77 31.75
C THR A 33 13.30 -15.30 31.69
N THR A 34 13.08 -15.81 30.47
CA THR A 34 13.48 -17.14 29.91
C THR A 34 12.45 -18.29 29.77
N SER A 35 12.38 -18.77 28.51
CA SER A 35 11.95 -20.08 27.96
C SER A 35 10.43 -20.35 27.91
N THR A 36 9.82 -20.61 26.74
CA THR A 36 10.12 -21.69 25.79
C THR A 36 9.38 -21.44 24.47
N ALA A 37 9.96 -21.89 23.36
CA ALA A 37 9.34 -21.94 22.04
C ALA A 37 7.94 -22.60 22.03
N ALA A 38 6.99 -21.99 21.32
CA ALA A 38 6.19 -22.62 20.26
C ALA A 38 5.02 -21.72 19.86
N VAL A 39 4.88 -21.56 18.54
CA VAL A 39 3.68 -21.16 17.76
C VAL A 39 3.09 -19.77 18.05
N GLU A 40 3.73 -18.75 17.45
CA GLU A 40 3.04 -17.52 17.07
C GLU A 40 2.31 -17.76 15.73
N GLU A 41 1.12 -18.36 15.79
CA GLU A 41 0.02 -17.97 14.91
C GLU A 41 -1.08 -17.41 15.81
N GLY A 42 -0.92 -16.13 16.11
CA GLY A 42 -1.85 -15.33 16.90
C GLY A 42 -2.02 -14.00 16.20
N SER A 43 -2.76 -14.02 15.09
CA SER A 43 -3.22 -12.84 14.36
C SER A 43 -3.92 -11.89 15.33
N ALA A 44 -3.18 -10.90 15.80
CA ALA A 44 -3.66 -9.80 16.61
C ALA A 44 -4.08 -8.67 15.68
N SER A 45 -5.38 -8.56 15.46
CA SER A 45 -6.01 -7.38 14.88
C SER A 45 -5.80 -6.19 15.80
N THR A 46 -4.82 -5.34 15.51
CA THR A 46 -4.83 -3.88 15.77
C THR A 46 -3.74 -3.19 14.94
N ASP A 47 -3.71 -3.35 13.61
CA ASP A 47 -2.91 -2.53 12.66
C ASP A 47 -3.41 -2.68 11.20
N GLU A 48 -4.69 -3.04 11.03
CA GLU A 48 -5.29 -3.42 9.75
C GLU A 48 -5.37 -2.26 8.76
N GLU A 49 -5.67 -1.04 9.23
CA GLU A 49 -5.83 0.12 8.35
C GLU A 49 -4.49 0.68 7.88
N THR A 50 -3.49 0.73 8.74
CA THR A 50 -2.11 1.11 8.37
C THR A 50 -1.53 0.10 7.38
N THR A 51 -1.74 -1.20 7.61
CA THR A 51 -1.22 -2.24 6.71
C THR A 51 -1.93 -2.22 5.36
N ARG A 52 -3.26 -2.07 5.34
CA ARG A 52 -4.06 -1.98 4.10
C ARG A 52 -3.74 -0.73 3.29
N THR A 53 -3.56 0.43 3.95
CA THR A 53 -3.19 1.67 3.25
C THR A 53 -1.77 1.61 2.68
N VAL A 54 -0.81 0.97 3.38
CA VAL A 54 0.55 0.75 2.86
C VAL A 54 0.55 -0.26 1.71
N ALA A 55 -0.18 -1.38 1.82
CA ALA A 55 -0.32 -2.37 0.75
C ALA A 55 -0.99 -1.77 -0.49
N SER A 56 -2.02 -0.95 -0.30
CA SER A 56 -2.68 -0.20 -1.38
C SER A 56 -1.71 0.80 -2.04
N ALA A 57 -0.85 1.50 -1.28
CA ALA A 57 0.14 2.40 -1.85
C ALA A 57 1.21 1.67 -2.67
N ALA A 58 1.69 0.52 -2.20
CA ALA A 58 2.68 -0.29 -2.89
C ALA A 58 2.08 -0.93 -4.16
N GLY A 59 0.91 -1.54 -4.04
CA GLY A 59 0.14 -2.09 -5.18
C GLY A 59 -0.19 -1.03 -6.23
N LYS A 60 -0.60 0.18 -5.82
CA LYS A 60 -0.81 1.32 -6.73
C LYS A 60 0.45 1.69 -7.48
N LYS A 61 1.60 1.75 -6.80
CA LYS A 61 2.89 2.06 -7.46
C LYS A 61 3.27 0.98 -8.48
N LEU A 62 3.08 -0.28 -8.15
CA LEU A 62 3.30 -1.40 -9.06
C LEU A 62 2.39 -1.30 -10.29
N PHE A 63 1.10 -1.01 -10.07
CA PHE A 63 0.13 -0.83 -11.14
C PHE A 63 0.51 0.32 -12.09
N VAL A 64 0.82 1.50 -11.54
CA VAL A 64 1.21 2.67 -12.35
C VAL A 64 2.46 2.39 -13.18
N THR A 65 3.39 1.62 -12.64
CA THR A 65 4.67 1.31 -13.31
C THR A 65 4.49 0.28 -14.43
N ASN A 66 3.67 -0.75 -14.22
CA ASN A 66 3.65 -1.94 -15.06
C ASN A 66 2.37 -2.13 -15.88
N CYS A 67 1.26 -1.53 -15.47
CA CYS A 67 -0.08 -1.87 -15.96
C CYS A 67 -0.82 -0.67 -16.58
N ALA A 68 -0.59 0.54 -16.05
CA ALA A 68 -1.37 1.73 -16.37
C ALA A 68 -1.31 2.20 -17.83
N SER A 69 -0.26 1.83 -18.58
CA SER A 69 -0.15 2.14 -20.01
C SER A 69 -1.17 1.35 -20.85
N CYS A 70 -1.59 0.18 -20.37
CA CYS A 70 -2.47 -0.72 -21.10
C CYS A 70 -3.90 -0.75 -20.54
N HIS A 71 -4.07 -0.61 -19.23
CA HIS A 71 -5.36 -0.74 -18.55
C HIS A 71 -5.90 0.59 -18.03
N THR A 72 -7.22 0.69 -18.00
CA THR A 72 -7.94 1.74 -17.28
C THR A 72 -8.20 1.28 -15.85
N LEU A 73 -7.91 2.15 -14.89
CA LEU A 73 -8.22 2.00 -13.47
C LEU A 73 -8.24 3.40 -12.84
N ALA A 74 -9.42 3.91 -12.50
CA ALA A 74 -9.62 5.28 -12.03
C ALA A 74 -8.85 5.57 -10.74
N ALA A 75 -8.85 4.63 -9.79
CA ALA A 75 -8.12 4.70 -8.53
C ALA A 75 -6.60 4.95 -8.70
N ALA A 76 -6.04 4.45 -9.79
CA ALA A 76 -4.63 4.62 -10.14
C ALA A 76 -4.38 5.86 -11.03
N GLY A 77 -5.44 6.55 -11.49
CA GLY A 77 -5.36 7.62 -12.47
C GLY A 77 -4.95 7.12 -13.87
N ALA A 78 -5.22 5.84 -14.17
CA ALA A 78 -4.82 5.20 -15.42
C ALA A 78 -5.97 5.15 -16.42
N SER A 79 -5.64 5.38 -17.69
CA SER A 79 -6.60 5.42 -18.81
C SER A 79 -6.10 4.62 -20.02
N GLY A 80 -5.27 3.60 -19.79
CA GLY A 80 -4.83 2.70 -20.84
C GLY A 80 -6.02 1.96 -21.47
N ASN A 81 -5.96 1.75 -22.78
CA ASN A 81 -7.06 1.16 -23.56
C ASN A 81 -6.59 0.06 -24.51
N VAL A 82 -5.47 -0.60 -24.17
CA VAL A 82 -4.96 -1.78 -24.88
C VAL A 82 -5.59 -3.04 -24.29
N GLY A 83 -5.61 -3.11 -22.96
CA GLY A 83 -6.31 -4.14 -22.19
C GLY A 83 -7.72 -3.68 -21.77
N PRO A 84 -8.48 -4.57 -21.12
CA PRO A 84 -9.79 -4.24 -20.57
C PRO A 84 -9.73 -3.10 -19.55
N ASN A 85 -10.84 -2.37 -19.47
CA ASN A 85 -11.09 -1.43 -18.38
C ASN A 85 -11.39 -2.22 -17.10
N LEU A 86 -10.52 -2.09 -16.10
CA LEU A 86 -10.60 -2.86 -14.86
C LEU A 86 -11.74 -2.37 -13.97
N ASP A 87 -12.15 -1.11 -14.10
CA ASP A 87 -13.35 -0.57 -13.41
C ASP A 87 -14.66 -1.17 -13.94
N GLN A 88 -14.64 -1.73 -15.15
CA GLN A 88 -15.82 -2.38 -15.73
C GLN A 88 -15.82 -3.88 -15.49
N VAL A 89 -14.64 -4.52 -15.58
CA VAL A 89 -14.52 -5.98 -15.44
C VAL A 89 -14.52 -6.40 -13.97
N MET A 90 -14.00 -5.56 -13.06
CA MET A 90 -13.93 -5.82 -11.62
C MET A 90 -13.46 -7.25 -11.27
N PRO A 91 -12.28 -7.68 -11.76
CA PRO A 91 -11.77 -9.01 -11.47
C PRO A 91 -11.41 -9.16 -10.00
N ASP A 92 -11.56 -10.37 -9.46
CA ASP A 92 -11.03 -10.71 -8.13
C ASP A 92 -9.48 -10.84 -8.15
N ALA A 93 -8.87 -10.83 -6.96
CA ALA A 93 -7.43 -10.84 -6.82
C ALA A 93 -6.77 -12.12 -7.37
N GLU A 94 -7.44 -13.27 -7.31
CA GLU A 94 -6.90 -14.52 -7.85
C GLU A 94 -6.86 -14.50 -9.38
N ALA A 95 -7.92 -13.99 -10.01
CA ALA A 95 -7.98 -13.79 -11.45
C ALA A 95 -6.89 -12.82 -11.93
N VAL A 96 -6.68 -11.72 -11.21
CA VAL A 96 -5.60 -10.77 -11.52
C VAL A 96 -4.23 -11.46 -11.36
N LYS A 97 -3.99 -12.14 -10.24
CA LYS A 97 -2.73 -12.84 -9.97
C LYS A 97 -2.41 -13.86 -11.06
N TYR A 98 -3.39 -14.69 -11.42
CA TYR A 98 -3.24 -15.67 -12.49
C TYR A 98 -2.86 -14.99 -13.81
N GLN A 99 -3.56 -13.92 -14.18
CA GLN A 99 -3.37 -13.23 -15.44
C GLN A 99 -2.02 -12.48 -15.51
N VAL A 100 -1.59 -11.87 -14.41
CA VAL A 100 -0.28 -11.19 -14.28
C VAL A 100 0.86 -12.20 -14.32
N THR A 101 0.71 -13.35 -13.65
CA THR A 101 1.73 -14.41 -13.61
C THR A 101 1.92 -15.04 -14.98
N ASN A 102 0.83 -15.41 -15.65
CA ASN A 102 0.88 -16.26 -16.84
C ASN A 102 0.79 -15.47 -18.16
N GLY A 103 0.32 -14.22 -18.13
CA GLY A 103 -0.04 -13.50 -19.34
C GLY A 103 -1.19 -14.16 -20.11
N GLY A 104 -1.48 -13.67 -21.31
CA GLY A 104 -2.56 -14.19 -22.17
C GLY A 104 -3.35 -13.09 -22.87
N GLY A 105 -3.97 -13.42 -24.01
CA GLY A 105 -4.84 -12.48 -24.75
C GLY A 105 -4.14 -11.21 -25.23
N GLY A 106 -2.82 -11.22 -25.38
CA GLY A 106 -2.01 -10.04 -25.71
C GLY A 106 -1.40 -9.33 -24.50
N MET A 107 -1.76 -9.71 -23.27
CA MET A 107 -1.08 -9.28 -22.05
C MET A 107 0.21 -10.10 -21.83
N PRO A 108 1.38 -9.46 -21.63
CA PRO A 108 2.62 -10.17 -21.32
C PRO A 108 2.56 -10.82 -19.93
N ALA A 109 3.34 -11.88 -19.72
CA ALA A 109 3.57 -12.45 -18.40
C ALA A 109 4.56 -11.58 -17.61
N PHE A 110 4.34 -11.42 -16.31
CA PHE A 110 5.18 -10.61 -15.42
C PHE A 110 5.94 -11.42 -14.37
N VAL A 111 5.82 -12.75 -14.37
CA VAL A 111 6.52 -13.63 -13.41
C VAL A 111 8.04 -13.51 -13.46
N ASP A 112 8.61 -13.11 -14.59
CA ASP A 112 10.05 -12.86 -14.74
C ASP A 112 10.46 -11.40 -14.42
N VAL A 113 9.49 -10.53 -14.12
CA VAL A 113 9.67 -9.08 -13.91
C VAL A 113 9.35 -8.67 -12.47
N LEU A 114 8.33 -9.29 -11.88
CA LEU A 114 7.83 -9.02 -10.53
C LEU A 114 8.03 -10.26 -9.66
N THR A 115 8.29 -10.06 -8.37
CA THR A 115 8.29 -11.15 -7.40
C THR A 115 6.86 -11.59 -7.08
N ASP A 116 6.67 -12.81 -6.57
CA ASP A 116 5.35 -13.31 -6.15
C ASP A 116 4.64 -12.34 -5.19
N ALA A 117 5.38 -11.77 -4.22
CA ALA A 117 4.84 -10.79 -3.29
C ALA A 117 4.37 -9.49 -3.99
N GLN A 118 5.11 -9.03 -5.00
CA GLN A 118 4.68 -7.87 -5.79
C GLN A 118 3.47 -8.18 -6.66
N ILE A 119 3.39 -9.40 -7.21
CA ILE A 119 2.21 -9.87 -7.93
C ILE A 119 1.00 -9.89 -6.98
N ASP A 120 1.17 -10.36 -5.75
CA ASP A 120 0.10 -10.38 -4.74
C ASP A 120 -0.37 -8.98 -4.37
N GLU A 121 0.56 -8.04 -4.17
CA GLU A 121 0.22 -6.64 -3.87
C GLU A 121 -0.52 -5.95 -5.01
N VAL A 122 -0.05 -6.08 -6.25
CA VAL A 122 -0.74 -5.44 -7.39
C VAL A 122 -2.09 -6.10 -7.65
N SER A 123 -2.20 -7.42 -7.42
CA SER A 123 -3.45 -8.15 -7.64
C SER A 123 -4.52 -7.78 -6.61
N SER A 124 -4.12 -7.68 -5.34
CA SER A 124 -5.01 -7.22 -4.27
C SER A 124 -5.45 -5.78 -4.52
N TYR A 125 -4.51 -4.90 -4.87
CA TYR A 125 -4.82 -3.51 -5.19
C TYR A 125 -5.84 -3.38 -6.34
N VAL A 126 -5.65 -4.10 -7.45
CA VAL A 126 -6.60 -4.05 -8.58
C VAL A 126 -7.99 -4.51 -8.16
N ALA A 127 -8.09 -5.60 -7.40
CA ALA A 127 -9.38 -6.13 -6.97
C ALA A 127 -10.12 -5.20 -5.98
N GLU A 128 -9.37 -4.53 -5.10
CA GLU A 128 -9.95 -3.61 -4.11
C GLU A 128 -10.34 -2.25 -4.71
N SER A 129 -9.61 -1.79 -5.73
CA SER A 129 -9.80 -0.46 -6.34
C SER A 129 -10.65 -0.46 -7.62
N ALA A 130 -11.00 -1.62 -8.16
CA ALA A 130 -11.82 -1.68 -9.37
C ALA A 130 -13.25 -1.19 -9.10
N GLY A 131 -13.73 -0.27 -9.95
CA GLY A 131 -15.11 0.20 -9.92
C GLY A 131 -15.34 1.42 -9.03
N GLU A 132 -14.26 2.08 -8.58
CA GLU A 132 -14.30 3.36 -7.86
C GLU A 132 -14.72 4.56 -8.74
#